data_AF-A0A9D4W4U4-F1
#
_entry.id   AF-A0A9D4W4U4-F1
#
_cell.length_a   1.000
_cell.length_b   1.000
_cell.length_c   1.000
_cell.angle_alpha   90.00
_cell.angle_beta   90.00
_cell.angle_gamma   90.00
#
_symmetry.space_group_name_H-M   'P 1'
#
loop_
_entity.id
_entity.type
_entity.pdbx_description
1 polymer ?
#
loop_
_entity_poly.entity_id
_entity_poly.type
_entity_poly.pdbx_seq_one_letter_code
_entity_poly.pdbx_strand_id
1 'polypeptide(L)'
;MEALNLTEPHYIRCVKPNSQLKPGIFEHMNVMHQLRSGGVLEAVRIKCAGFPTHRTFQEFLTRLGILAPETIHGNFEEMESCKKILEKVGLTGYQIGKTKIFLRAGHMAELDARRAYMLSSSATIIQKQTKSYFSRKTYLTLRKSSIFVQSICRGELARRQYYHLKRKAAAIKIQTNSRGRFARKCYFELRISAIVLQTGFRAMAARHACDKLRYRKQTRASTIIQSYWRRHKALIDYQNLKKASVISRSVNHSSDEHEQKIAEISPENESPSVEKSSNLLHEESSSSFQDNESIEAIRIFSNPLRDTESNEASMDISSPLRDTESNEAIRDLSSPPRDTGSNEAIRDLSSPLRDTESNEATSDLSSSLRDTEKIEALSAEIKNLKVMLKEEKQKTDEYERKYVEAQGSSEELRKKLSETEKRVYQLQDSLNRMISSMSSQVAELKTILSTSSRLSSTFRPIARVDVASSNSDSSSTDSDFTFPAPVSNPEPVSSADSNAFQLVVQDITAGEESGSESEKEGSFDDFF
;
A
#
# COMPACT_ATOMS: atom_id res chain seq x y z
N MET A 1 84.35 68.33 -8.30
CA MET A 1 83.84 67.14 -7.58
C MET A 1 84.22 67.13 -6.09
N GLU A 2 85.29 67.81 -5.68
CA GLU A 2 85.74 67.83 -4.26
C GLU A 2 84.67 68.29 -3.27
N ALA A 3 83.91 69.35 -3.57
CA ALA A 3 82.84 69.82 -2.70
C ALA A 3 81.67 68.83 -2.53
N LEU A 4 81.36 68.04 -3.56
CA LEU A 4 80.30 67.03 -3.50
C LEU A 4 80.73 65.79 -2.71
N ASN A 5 82.02 65.44 -2.76
CA ASN A 5 82.58 64.30 -2.04
C ASN A 5 82.66 64.52 -0.52
N LEU A 6 82.59 65.78 -0.06
CA LEU A 6 82.52 66.13 1.36
C LEU A 6 81.09 66.04 1.93
N THR A 7 80.08 65.89 1.06
CA THR A 7 78.66 65.87 1.43
C THR A 7 78.04 64.50 1.16
N GLU A 8 76.94 64.17 1.84
CA GLU A 8 76.16 62.97 1.52
C GLU A 8 75.25 63.24 0.31
N PRO A 9 75.44 62.55 -0.83
CA PRO A 9 74.68 62.83 -2.04
C PRO A 9 73.31 62.16 -2.01
N HIS A 10 72.26 62.96 -2.16
CA HIS A 10 70.90 62.49 -2.42
C HIS A 10 70.55 62.65 -3.90
N TYR A 11 70.12 61.56 -4.55
CA TYR A 11 69.86 61.55 -5.99
C TYR A 11 68.36 61.60 -6.30
N ILE A 12 67.95 62.57 -7.12
CA ILE A 12 66.61 62.64 -7.72
C ILE A 12 66.78 62.52 -9.24
N ARG A 13 66.08 61.56 -9.86
CA ARG A 13 66.11 61.33 -11.32
C ARG A 13 64.76 61.71 -11.91
N CYS A 14 64.73 62.80 -12.66
CA CYS A 14 63.52 63.25 -13.36
C CYS A 14 63.34 62.46 -14.66
N VAL A 15 62.11 61.99 -14.92
CA VAL A 15 61.74 61.25 -16.13
C VAL A 15 60.57 61.95 -16.82
N LYS A 16 60.71 62.26 -18.11
CA LYS A 16 59.66 62.84 -18.94
C LYS A 16 58.79 61.70 -19.51
N PRO A 17 57.49 61.61 -19.15
CA PRO A 17 56.65 60.47 -19.52
C PRO A 17 56.23 60.46 -20.99
N ASN A 18 56.10 61.63 -21.62
CA ASN A 18 55.76 61.77 -23.05
C ASN A 18 56.30 63.08 -23.61
N SER A 19 56.52 63.11 -24.93
CA SER A 19 57.01 64.30 -25.62
C SER A 19 55.94 65.40 -25.79
N GLN A 20 54.66 65.04 -25.74
CA GLN A 20 53.52 65.93 -25.95
C GLN A 20 53.13 66.78 -24.72
N LEU A 21 53.80 66.59 -23.57
CA LEU A 21 53.53 67.27 -22.29
C LEU A 21 52.08 67.09 -21.79
N LYS A 22 51.46 65.95 -22.10
CA LYS A 22 50.08 65.63 -21.66
C LYS A 22 50.06 64.74 -20.42
N PRO A 23 49.15 64.96 -19.46
CA PRO A 23 48.99 64.05 -18.34
C PRO A 23 48.44 62.70 -18.81
N GLY A 24 48.78 61.62 -18.10
CA GLY A 24 48.24 60.27 -18.34
C GLY A 24 48.79 59.52 -19.56
N ILE A 25 49.62 60.15 -20.39
CA ILE A 25 50.23 59.51 -21.57
C ILE A 25 51.64 59.02 -21.20
N PHE A 26 51.89 57.72 -21.36
CA PHE A 26 53.19 57.10 -21.10
C PHE A 26 53.79 56.54 -22.39
N GLU A 27 54.87 57.13 -22.85
CA GLU A 27 55.57 56.72 -24.07
C GLU A 27 56.77 55.82 -23.72
N HIS A 28 56.54 54.52 -23.79
CA HIS A 28 57.48 53.51 -23.30
C HIS A 28 58.90 53.62 -23.89
N MET A 29 59.03 53.86 -25.20
CA MET A 29 60.35 53.96 -25.86
C MET A 29 61.16 55.15 -25.35
N ASN A 30 60.53 56.31 -25.20
CA ASN A 30 61.20 57.53 -24.71
C ASN A 30 61.58 57.39 -23.24
N VAL A 31 60.72 56.78 -22.42
CA VAL A 31 61.04 56.52 -21.01
C VAL A 31 62.15 55.48 -20.88
N MET A 32 62.13 54.41 -21.66
CA MET A 32 63.21 53.40 -21.64
C MET A 32 64.55 53.98 -22.05
N HIS A 33 64.58 54.85 -23.07
CA HIS A 33 65.81 55.55 -23.46
C HIS A 33 66.35 56.40 -22.31
N GLN A 34 65.48 57.19 -21.64
CA GLN A 34 65.85 57.99 -20.47
C GLN A 34 66.35 57.16 -19.29
N LEU A 35 65.75 55.98 -19.03
CA LEU A 35 66.20 55.10 -17.94
C LEU A 35 67.57 54.47 -18.22
N ARG A 36 67.89 54.21 -19.49
CA ARG A 36 69.22 53.75 -19.92
C ARG A 36 70.26 54.85 -19.81
N SER A 37 70.02 56.01 -20.41
CA SER A 37 70.97 57.14 -20.41
C SER A 37 71.11 57.79 -19.02
N GLY A 38 70.05 57.77 -18.21
CA GLY A 38 70.06 58.24 -16.82
C GLY A 38 70.72 57.29 -15.82
N GLY A 39 71.22 56.13 -16.26
CA GLY A 39 71.92 55.14 -15.41
C GLY A 39 71.02 54.43 -14.39
N VAL A 40 69.69 54.59 -14.48
CA VAL A 40 68.74 53.97 -13.54
C VAL A 40 68.75 52.46 -13.69
N LEU A 41 68.74 51.94 -14.92
CA LEU A 41 68.81 50.50 -15.17
C LEU A 41 70.14 49.90 -14.68
N GLU A 42 71.23 50.66 -14.78
CA GLU A 42 72.55 50.23 -14.32
C GLU A 42 72.61 50.18 -12.79
N ALA A 43 72.02 51.17 -12.11
CA ALA A 43 71.86 51.15 -10.65
C ALA A 43 70.99 49.97 -10.19
N VAL A 44 69.90 49.67 -10.91
CA VAL A 44 69.07 48.48 -10.66
C VAL A 44 69.87 47.20 -10.89
N ARG A 45 70.67 47.13 -11.96
CA ARG A 45 71.54 45.98 -12.28
C ARG A 45 72.52 45.70 -11.15
N ILE A 46 73.20 46.72 -10.63
CA ILE A 46 74.13 46.59 -9.49
C ILE A 46 73.37 46.15 -8.23
N LYS A 47 72.19 46.71 -7.96
CA LYS A 47 71.35 46.31 -6.82
C LYS A 47 70.87 44.86 -6.92
N CYS A 48 70.52 44.41 -8.13
CA CYS A 48 70.11 43.02 -8.41
C CYS A 48 71.28 42.03 -8.36
N ALA A 49 72.51 42.46 -8.64
CA ALA A 49 73.70 41.64 -8.45
C ALA A 49 74.01 41.38 -6.96
N GLY A 50 73.52 42.25 -6.07
CA GLY A 50 73.57 42.07 -4.62
C GLY A 50 72.31 41.40 -4.06
N PHE A 51 71.70 42.05 -3.08
CA PHE A 51 70.51 41.57 -2.36
C PHE A 51 69.36 42.57 -2.50
N PRO A 52 68.61 42.54 -3.61
CA PRO A 52 67.59 43.54 -3.90
C PRO A 52 66.42 43.48 -2.90
N THR A 53 66.12 42.29 -2.36
CA THR A 53 65.05 42.06 -1.38
C THR A 53 65.62 41.98 0.03
N HIS A 54 65.13 42.84 0.92
CA HIS A 54 65.48 42.80 2.33
C HIS A 54 64.25 43.05 3.21
N ARG A 55 64.18 42.36 4.35
CA ARG A 55 63.05 42.42 5.29
C ARG A 55 63.56 42.40 6.72
N THR A 56 62.83 43.02 7.65
CA THR A 56 63.13 42.89 9.08
C THR A 56 62.87 41.45 9.54
N PHE A 57 63.51 41.03 10.63
CA PHE A 57 63.29 39.69 11.17
C PHE A 57 61.83 39.45 11.52
N GLN A 58 61.19 40.41 12.19
CA GLN A 58 59.77 40.34 12.51
C GLN A 58 58.88 40.16 11.26
N GLU A 59 59.04 40.98 10.22
CA GLU A 59 58.24 40.84 8.99
C GLU A 59 58.43 39.47 8.33
N PHE A 60 59.66 38.95 8.34
CA PHE A 60 59.97 37.65 7.79
C PHE A 60 59.31 36.53 8.59
N LEU A 61 59.39 36.56 9.92
CA LEU A 61 58.81 35.55 10.80
C LEU A 61 57.28 35.55 10.75
N THR A 62 56.63 36.72 10.79
CA THR A 62 55.17 36.81 10.71
C THR A 62 54.63 36.23 9.40
N ARG A 63 55.35 36.44 8.29
CA ARG A 63 54.92 35.92 6.98
C ARG A 63 55.26 34.44 6.79
N LEU A 64 56.49 34.04 7.12
CA LEU A 64 57.08 32.76 6.72
C LEU A 64 57.22 31.75 7.86
N GLY A 65 56.84 32.09 9.09
CA GLY A 65 56.92 31.19 10.23
C GLY A 65 56.13 29.88 10.05
N ILE A 66 55.11 29.87 9.19
CA ILE A 66 54.35 28.65 8.83
C ILE A 66 55.24 27.57 8.20
N LEU A 67 56.35 27.95 7.55
CA LEU A 67 57.31 27.00 6.96
C LEU A 67 58.08 26.20 8.01
N ALA A 68 58.24 26.76 9.22
CA ALA A 68 58.86 26.08 10.34
C ALA A 68 58.06 26.34 11.63
N PRO A 69 56.98 25.59 11.88
CA PRO A 69 56.17 25.75 13.09
C PRO A 69 57.00 25.60 14.37
N GLU A 70 58.02 24.76 14.34
CA GLU A 70 58.99 24.50 15.42
C GLU A 70 59.72 25.78 15.89
N THR A 71 59.98 26.74 15.01
CA THR A 71 60.67 27.99 15.38
C THR A 71 59.72 29.01 16.00
N ILE A 72 58.42 28.93 15.72
CA ILE A 72 57.41 29.81 16.35
C ILE A 72 57.18 29.41 17.81
N HIS A 73 57.30 28.13 18.14
CA HIS A 73 56.95 27.60 19.46
C HIS A 73 58.14 27.56 20.44
N GLY A 74 59.37 27.84 19.98
CA GLY A 74 60.55 27.89 20.83
C GLY A 74 60.94 29.32 21.22
N ASN A 75 61.52 29.50 22.41
CA ASN A 75 62.20 30.74 22.83
C ASN A 75 63.53 30.92 22.08
N PHE A 76 63.48 31.02 20.75
CA PHE A 76 64.64 31.29 19.92
C PHE A 76 64.74 32.79 19.64
N GLU A 77 65.96 33.31 19.59
CA GLU A 77 66.20 34.67 19.12
C GLU A 77 65.69 34.82 17.68
N GLU A 78 65.19 36.01 17.31
CA GLU A 78 64.57 36.25 16.00
C GLU A 78 65.52 35.89 14.85
N MET A 79 66.82 36.14 15.03
CA MET A 79 67.88 35.82 14.07
C MET A 79 68.03 34.31 13.85
N GLU A 80 68.06 33.51 14.92
CA GLU A 80 68.18 32.05 14.84
C GLU A 80 66.94 31.42 14.23
N SER A 81 65.76 31.94 14.56
CA SER A 81 64.48 31.50 13.99
C SER A 81 64.45 31.71 12.48
N CYS A 82 64.89 32.88 12.02
CA CYS A 82 65.01 33.17 10.58
C CYS A 82 66.01 32.26 9.88
N LYS A 83 67.16 31.99 10.52
CA LYS A 83 68.19 31.09 9.98
C LYS A 83 67.66 29.66 9.84
N LYS A 84 66.98 29.13 10.85
CA LYS A 84 66.36 27.78 10.83
C LYS A 84 65.30 27.65 9.73
N ILE A 85 64.47 28.67 9.50
CA ILE A 85 63.50 28.66 8.40
C ILE A 85 64.21 28.53 7.05
N LEU A 86 65.27 29.32 6.83
CA LEU A 86 66.03 29.32 5.58
C LEU A 86 66.77 27.98 5.37
N GLU A 87 67.33 27.39 6.43
CA GLU A 87 67.95 26.06 6.41
C GLU A 87 66.93 24.96 6.09
N LYS A 88 65.73 25.01 6.68
CA LYS A 88 64.66 24.04 6.43
C LYS A 88 64.13 24.09 5.00
N VAL A 89 64.11 25.29 4.40
CA VAL A 89 63.73 25.46 2.99
C VAL A 89 64.87 25.05 2.04
N GLY A 90 66.12 25.08 2.50
CA GLY A 90 67.31 24.72 1.70
C GLY A 90 67.81 25.84 0.79
N LEU A 91 67.49 27.10 1.12
CA LEU A 91 67.91 28.25 0.32
C LEU A 91 69.40 28.54 0.50
N THR A 92 70.12 28.73 -0.60
CA THR A 92 71.55 29.10 -0.59
C THR A 92 71.72 30.56 -1.05
N GLY A 93 72.80 31.22 -0.61
CA GLY A 93 73.10 32.59 -1.07
C GLY A 93 72.20 33.67 -0.47
N TYR A 94 71.78 33.52 0.79
CA TYR A 94 71.19 34.59 1.61
C TYR A 94 72.24 35.17 2.56
N GLN A 95 71.99 36.38 3.08
CA GLN A 95 72.81 36.98 4.14
C GLN A 95 71.92 37.49 5.27
N ILE A 96 72.40 37.37 6.50
CA ILE A 96 71.71 37.84 7.70
C ILE A 96 72.47 39.05 8.25
N GLY A 97 71.81 40.21 8.30
CA GLY A 97 72.34 41.42 8.91
C GLY A 97 72.00 41.52 10.40
N LYS A 98 72.23 42.70 11.00
CA LYS A 98 71.91 42.93 12.43
C LYS A 98 70.41 43.04 12.72
N THR A 99 69.63 43.55 11.77
CA THR A 99 68.20 43.85 11.94
C THR A 99 67.33 43.31 10.80
N LYS A 100 67.96 42.84 9.71
CA LYS A 100 67.29 42.49 8.46
C LYS A 100 67.94 41.29 7.79
N ILE A 101 67.14 40.54 7.04
CA ILE A 101 67.58 39.46 6.16
C ILE A 101 67.70 40.02 4.74
N PHE A 102 68.75 39.61 4.05
CA PHE A 102 69.07 39.99 2.69
C PHE A 102 68.94 38.76 1.78
N LEU A 103 68.08 38.86 0.78
CA LEU A 103 67.72 37.79 -0.15
C LEU A 103 68.05 38.21 -1.58
N ARG A 104 68.48 37.25 -2.40
CA ARG A 104 68.66 37.47 -3.85
C ARG A 104 67.31 37.52 -4.55
N ALA A 105 67.31 38.02 -5.78
CA ALA A 105 66.13 38.01 -6.64
C ALA A 105 65.57 36.59 -6.79
N GLY A 106 64.25 36.44 -6.68
CA GLY A 106 63.56 35.14 -6.80
C GLY A 106 63.41 34.36 -5.49
N HIS A 107 64.31 34.51 -4.51
CA HIS A 107 64.24 33.73 -3.25
C HIS A 107 62.95 33.98 -2.46
N MET A 108 62.46 35.22 -2.43
CA MET A 108 61.18 35.53 -1.76
C MET A 108 60.00 34.84 -2.46
N ALA A 109 60.03 34.75 -3.79
CA ALA A 109 58.97 34.08 -4.55
C ALA A 109 58.98 32.56 -4.29
N GLU A 110 60.16 31.95 -4.17
CA GLU A 110 60.31 30.54 -3.81
C GLU A 110 59.78 30.25 -2.40
N LEU A 111 60.10 31.11 -1.44
CA LEU A 111 59.56 31.04 -0.07
C LEU A 111 58.03 31.15 -0.04
N ASP A 112 57.47 32.11 -0.79
CA ASP A 112 56.02 32.30 -0.89
C ASP A 112 55.34 31.11 -1.59
N ALA A 113 55.96 30.53 -2.61
CA ALA A 113 55.45 29.33 -3.28
C ALA A 113 55.37 28.14 -2.31
N ARG A 114 56.42 27.94 -1.49
CA ARG A 114 56.43 26.85 -0.50
C ARG A 114 55.43 27.08 0.63
N ARG A 115 55.25 28.34 1.06
CA ARG A 115 54.20 28.72 2.01
C ARG A 115 52.81 28.42 1.46
N ALA A 116 52.54 28.78 0.20
CA ALA A 116 51.26 28.52 -0.46
C ALA A 116 50.96 27.02 -0.56
N TYR A 117 51.98 26.20 -0.86
CA TYR A 117 51.86 24.74 -0.90
C TYR A 117 51.47 24.15 0.46
N MET A 118 52.13 24.58 1.55
CA MET A 118 51.80 24.10 2.90
C MET A 118 50.39 24.50 3.33
N LEU A 119 50.01 25.76 3.11
CA LEU A 119 48.66 26.24 3.41
C LEU A 119 47.58 25.46 2.64
N SER A 120 47.81 25.19 1.36
CA SER A 120 46.90 24.41 0.53
C SER A 120 46.79 22.96 1.00
N SER A 121 47.90 22.36 1.42
CA SER A 121 47.94 21.01 1.99
C SER A 121 47.14 20.94 3.30
N SER A 122 47.34 21.89 4.21
CA SER A 122 46.58 22.00 5.46
C SER A 122 45.08 22.22 5.20
N ALA A 123 44.73 23.11 4.27
CA ALA A 123 43.35 23.33 3.87
C ALA A 123 42.71 22.05 3.32
N THR A 124 43.44 21.28 2.52
CA THR A 124 42.97 19.99 1.98
C THR A 124 42.66 18.98 3.09
N ILE A 125 43.49 18.91 4.14
CA ILE A 125 43.24 18.03 5.30
C ILE A 125 41.97 18.45 6.04
N ILE A 126 41.82 19.75 6.32
CA ILE A 126 40.63 20.29 6.99
C ILE A 126 39.38 20.01 6.15
N GLN A 127 39.43 20.34 4.85
CA GLN A 127 38.33 20.11 3.93
C GLN A 127 37.97 18.62 3.82
N LYS A 128 38.96 17.72 3.74
CA LYS A 128 38.75 16.26 3.73
C LYS A 128 37.99 15.81 4.98
N GLN A 129 38.44 16.27 6.16
CA GLN A 129 37.83 15.88 7.43
C GLN A 129 36.39 16.42 7.55
N THR A 130 36.19 17.68 7.19
CA THR A 130 34.87 18.32 7.21
C THR A 130 33.90 17.64 6.26
N LYS A 131 34.31 17.38 5.00
CA LYS A 131 33.49 16.66 4.02
C LYS A 131 33.13 15.26 4.52
N SER A 132 34.11 14.51 5.04
CA SER A 132 33.87 13.19 5.63
C SER A 132 32.87 13.23 6.78
N TYR A 133 32.99 14.22 7.67
CA TYR A 133 32.07 14.42 8.79
C TYR A 133 30.62 14.65 8.30
N PHE A 134 30.43 15.56 7.34
CA PHE A 134 29.11 15.84 6.78
C PHE A 134 28.54 14.61 6.06
N SER A 135 29.30 13.94 5.19
CA SER A 135 28.87 12.72 4.51
C SER A 135 28.47 11.61 5.50
N ARG A 136 29.26 11.43 6.56
CA ARG A 136 28.94 10.44 7.61
C ARG A 136 27.67 10.80 8.37
N LYS A 137 27.48 12.07 8.71
CA LYS A 137 26.27 12.55 9.40
C LYS A 137 25.03 12.30 8.56
N THR A 138 25.05 12.70 7.28
CA THR A 138 23.95 12.48 6.34
C THR A 138 23.64 11.00 6.16
N TYR A 139 24.67 10.16 5.96
CA TYR A 139 24.51 8.71 5.84
C TYR A 139 23.84 8.09 7.08
N LEU A 140 24.26 8.47 8.29
CA LEU A 140 23.68 7.94 9.52
C LEU A 140 22.21 8.34 9.68
N THR A 141 21.85 9.58 9.33
CA THR A 141 20.46 10.03 9.33
C THR A 141 19.63 9.23 8.32
N LEU A 142 20.08 9.13 7.08
CA LEU A 142 19.40 8.36 6.03
C LEU A 142 19.21 6.89 6.41
N ARG A 143 20.25 6.27 6.99
CA ARG A 143 20.19 4.88 7.47
C ARG A 143 19.15 4.70 8.56
N LYS A 144 19.06 5.63 9.53
CA LYS A 144 18.04 5.57 10.59
C LYS A 144 16.62 5.67 10.00
N SER A 145 16.40 6.62 9.10
CA SER A 145 15.10 6.78 8.42
C SER A 145 14.73 5.56 7.59
N SER A 146 15.68 4.97 6.86
CA SER A 146 15.45 3.75 6.07
C SER A 146 15.08 2.56 6.97
N ILE A 147 15.80 2.34 8.08
CA ILE A 147 15.47 1.27 9.04
C ILE A 147 14.07 1.47 9.63
N PHE A 148 13.69 2.72 9.93
CA PHE A 148 12.36 3.05 10.43
C PHE A 148 11.26 2.74 9.41
N VAL A 149 11.42 3.15 8.15
CA VAL A 149 10.45 2.80 7.09
C VAL A 149 10.37 1.29 6.90
N GLN A 150 11.52 0.60 6.87
CA GLN A 150 11.56 -0.84 6.75
C GLN A 150 10.85 -1.56 7.91
N SER A 151 10.97 -1.05 9.15
CA SER A 151 10.30 -1.64 10.30
C SER A 151 8.78 -1.50 10.19
N ILE A 152 8.29 -0.34 9.74
CA ILE A 152 6.87 -0.11 9.44
C ILE A 152 6.38 -1.07 8.36
N CYS A 153 7.09 -1.18 7.23
CA CYS A 153 6.72 -2.06 6.13
C CYS A 153 6.65 -3.52 6.56
N ARG A 154 7.65 -4.01 7.33
CA ARG A 154 7.66 -5.37 7.89
C ARG A 154 6.47 -5.58 8.83
N GLY A 155 6.18 -4.61 9.69
CA GLY A 155 5.02 -4.66 10.59
C GLY A 155 3.69 -4.70 9.85
N GLU A 156 3.55 -3.93 8.77
CA GLU A 156 2.34 -3.88 7.95
C GLU A 156 2.12 -5.18 7.18
N LEU A 157 3.18 -5.76 6.62
CA LEU A 157 3.12 -7.06 5.97
C LEU A 157 2.61 -8.15 6.93
N ALA A 158 3.14 -8.19 8.15
CA ALA A 158 2.71 -9.14 9.18
C ALA A 158 1.23 -8.94 9.57
N ARG A 159 0.78 -7.68 9.74
CA ARG A 159 -0.64 -7.37 10.01
C ARG A 159 -1.56 -7.83 8.89
N ARG A 160 -1.21 -7.56 7.63
CA ARG A 160 -1.99 -8.01 6.47
C ARG A 160 -2.13 -9.53 6.44
N GLN A 161 -1.03 -10.26 6.64
CA GLN A 161 -1.06 -11.72 6.73
C GLN A 161 -1.98 -12.20 7.86
N TYR A 162 -1.88 -11.59 9.04
CA TYR A 162 -2.76 -11.90 10.16
C TYR A 162 -4.24 -11.65 9.83
N TYR A 163 -4.58 -10.51 9.21
CA TYR A 163 -5.96 -10.22 8.82
C TYR A 163 -6.50 -11.23 7.81
N HIS A 164 -5.69 -11.66 6.83
CA HIS A 164 -6.08 -12.71 5.90
C HIS A 164 -6.36 -14.04 6.62
N LEU A 165 -5.50 -14.45 7.55
CA LEU A 165 -5.70 -15.66 8.35
C LEU A 165 -6.97 -15.56 9.21
N LYS A 166 -7.16 -14.43 9.91
CA LYS A 166 -8.34 -14.16 10.72
C LYS A 166 -9.63 -14.21 9.89
N ARG A 167 -9.63 -13.60 8.70
CA ARG A 167 -10.78 -13.61 7.78
C ARG A 167 -11.07 -15.02 7.26
N LYS A 168 -10.05 -15.80 6.89
CA LYS A 168 -10.20 -17.21 6.48
C LYS A 168 -10.80 -18.05 7.61
N ALA A 169 -10.27 -17.94 8.83
CA ALA A 169 -10.78 -18.67 9.98
C ALA A 169 -12.25 -18.32 10.30
N ALA A 170 -12.62 -17.03 10.23
CA ALA A 170 -13.99 -16.59 10.39
C ALA A 170 -14.92 -17.16 9.30
N ALA A 171 -14.49 -17.12 8.03
CA ALA A 171 -15.25 -17.69 6.93
C ALA A 171 -15.49 -19.20 7.11
N ILE A 172 -14.45 -19.96 7.51
CA ILE A 172 -14.58 -21.39 7.80
C ILE A 172 -15.59 -21.62 8.93
N LYS A 173 -15.52 -20.84 10.02
CA LYS A 173 -16.46 -20.96 11.16
C LYS A 173 -17.92 -20.70 10.74
N ILE A 174 -18.16 -19.71 9.88
CA ILE A 174 -19.50 -19.42 9.36
C ILE A 174 -19.98 -20.57 8.47
N GLN A 175 -19.13 -21.05 7.57
CA GLN A 175 -19.45 -22.14 6.65
C GLN A 175 -19.77 -23.44 7.40
N THR A 176 -18.95 -23.81 8.39
CA THR A 176 -19.15 -25.04 9.18
C THR A 176 -20.45 -24.96 9.99
N ASN A 177 -20.74 -23.83 10.63
CA ASN A 177 -21.98 -23.62 11.37
C ASN A 177 -23.21 -23.64 10.46
N SER A 178 -23.14 -22.98 9.30
CA SER A 178 -24.24 -22.96 8.31
C SER A 178 -24.53 -24.36 7.78
N ARG A 179 -23.51 -25.10 7.33
CA ARG A 179 -23.63 -26.50 6.88
C ARG A 179 -24.21 -27.39 7.98
N GLY A 180 -23.70 -27.25 9.21
CA GLY A 180 -24.22 -28.01 10.36
C GLY A 180 -25.66 -27.67 10.72
N ARG A 181 -26.09 -26.40 10.58
CA ARG A 181 -27.49 -25.99 10.78
C ARG A 181 -28.39 -26.60 9.71
N PHE A 182 -28.00 -26.53 8.44
CA PHE A 182 -28.77 -27.09 7.34
C PHE A 182 -28.96 -28.60 7.49
N ALA A 183 -27.89 -29.35 7.75
CA ALA A 183 -27.96 -30.79 7.97
C ALA A 183 -28.90 -31.18 9.13
N ARG A 184 -28.83 -30.46 10.26
CA ARG A 184 -29.74 -30.67 11.40
C ARG A 184 -31.20 -30.36 11.07
N LYS A 185 -31.46 -29.32 10.30
CA LYS A 185 -32.82 -28.96 9.85
C LYS A 185 -33.41 -30.08 8.99
N CYS A 186 -32.69 -30.53 7.96
CA CYS A 186 -33.14 -31.62 7.09
C CYS A 186 -33.39 -32.92 7.88
N TYR A 187 -32.49 -33.26 8.82
CA TYR A 187 -32.68 -34.45 9.68
C TYR A 187 -33.91 -34.31 10.57
N PHE A 188 -34.14 -33.13 11.16
CA PHE A 188 -35.29 -32.87 12.02
C PHE A 188 -36.62 -32.98 11.24
N GLU A 189 -36.70 -32.40 10.05
CA GLU A 189 -37.88 -32.49 9.18
C GLU A 189 -38.18 -33.94 8.77
N LEU A 190 -37.14 -34.70 8.39
CA LEU A 190 -37.25 -36.12 8.08
C LEU A 190 -37.71 -36.94 9.30
N ARG A 191 -37.13 -36.66 10.48
CA ARG A 191 -37.48 -37.33 11.73
C ARG A 191 -38.93 -37.06 12.13
N ILE A 192 -39.41 -35.82 12.04
CA ILE A 192 -40.82 -35.50 12.31
C ILE A 192 -41.72 -36.26 11.35
N SER A 193 -41.43 -36.23 10.05
CA SER A 193 -42.21 -36.95 9.03
C SER A 193 -42.29 -38.44 9.33
N ALA A 194 -41.15 -39.06 9.68
CA ALA A 194 -41.10 -40.46 10.07
C ALA A 194 -41.91 -40.75 11.34
N ILE A 195 -41.84 -39.89 12.36
CA ILE A 195 -42.62 -40.05 13.60
C ILE A 195 -44.12 -39.95 13.32
N VAL A 196 -44.56 -38.99 12.50
CA VAL A 196 -45.97 -38.83 12.11
C VAL A 196 -46.49 -40.07 11.36
N LEU A 197 -45.69 -40.61 10.44
CA LEU A 197 -46.04 -41.86 9.76
C LEU A 197 -46.13 -43.03 10.75
N GLN A 198 -45.14 -43.18 11.63
CA GLN A 198 -45.10 -44.25 12.62
C GLN A 198 -46.27 -44.18 13.60
N THR A 199 -46.64 -42.99 14.09
CA THR A 199 -47.80 -42.81 14.97
C THR A 199 -49.10 -43.10 14.23
N GLY A 200 -49.22 -42.69 12.96
CA GLY A 200 -50.35 -43.03 12.09
C GLY A 200 -50.51 -44.54 11.90
N PHE A 201 -49.43 -45.26 11.58
CA PHE A 201 -49.43 -46.72 11.45
C PHE A 201 -49.81 -47.42 12.76
N ARG A 202 -49.25 -46.99 13.90
CA ARG A 202 -49.61 -47.55 15.22
C ARG A 202 -51.08 -47.33 15.54
N ALA A 203 -51.62 -46.14 15.25
CA ALA A 203 -53.03 -45.84 15.47
C ALA A 203 -53.96 -46.66 14.55
N MET A 204 -53.57 -46.87 13.29
CA MET A 204 -54.33 -47.72 12.36
C MET A 204 -54.32 -49.18 12.81
N ALA A 205 -53.18 -49.71 13.23
CA ALA A 205 -53.07 -51.07 13.76
C ALA A 205 -53.95 -51.25 15.02
N ALA A 206 -53.95 -50.27 15.92
CA ALA A 206 -54.82 -50.27 17.10
C ALA A 206 -56.31 -50.23 16.71
N ARG A 207 -56.71 -49.36 15.76
CA ARG A 207 -58.09 -49.30 15.25
C ARG A 207 -58.53 -50.63 14.62
N HIS A 208 -57.71 -51.23 13.76
CA HIS A 208 -58.00 -52.52 13.15
C HIS A 208 -58.16 -53.63 14.20
N ALA A 209 -57.31 -53.63 15.25
CA ALA A 209 -57.47 -54.55 16.38
C ALA A 209 -58.79 -54.32 17.14
N CYS A 210 -59.15 -53.06 17.41
CA CYS A 210 -60.42 -52.69 18.03
C CYS A 210 -61.63 -53.10 17.18
N ASP A 211 -61.61 -52.86 15.87
CA ASP A 211 -62.70 -53.22 14.96
C ASP A 211 -62.87 -54.73 14.86
N LYS A 212 -61.77 -55.51 14.84
CA LYS A 212 -61.82 -56.97 14.94
C LYS A 212 -62.49 -57.43 16.25
N LEU A 213 -62.22 -56.76 17.36
CA LEU A 213 -62.89 -57.03 18.64
C LEU A 213 -64.38 -56.63 18.60
N ARG A 214 -64.73 -55.50 17.99
CA ARG A 214 -66.13 -55.07 17.81
C ARG A 214 -66.91 -56.06 16.95
N TYR A 215 -66.34 -56.51 15.84
CA TYR A 215 -66.93 -57.54 14.98
C TYR A 215 -67.17 -58.85 15.75
N ARG A 216 -66.19 -59.29 16.55
CA ARG A 216 -66.36 -60.47 17.44
C ARG A 216 -67.49 -60.27 18.45
N LYS A 217 -67.58 -59.09 19.08
CA LYS A 217 -68.67 -58.76 20.01
C LYS A 217 -70.03 -58.76 19.31
N GLN A 218 -70.15 -58.17 18.12
CA GLN A 218 -71.37 -58.18 17.32
C GLN A 218 -71.76 -59.60 16.90
N THR A 219 -70.81 -60.40 16.43
CA THR A 219 -71.04 -61.81 16.05
C THR A 219 -71.53 -62.63 17.26
N ARG A 220 -70.95 -62.39 18.45
CA ARG A 220 -71.40 -63.01 19.70
C ARG A 220 -72.81 -62.58 20.08
N ALA A 221 -73.12 -61.28 19.97
CA ALA A 221 -74.47 -60.78 20.23
C ALA A 221 -75.49 -61.39 19.25
N SER A 222 -75.16 -61.45 17.96
CA SER A 222 -75.99 -62.06 16.93
C SER A 222 -76.24 -63.55 17.19
N THR A 223 -75.19 -64.32 17.54
CA THR A 223 -75.35 -65.75 17.90
C THR A 223 -76.21 -65.96 19.14
N ILE A 224 -76.14 -65.06 20.14
CA ILE A 224 -77.04 -65.06 21.30
C ILE A 224 -78.49 -64.81 20.85
N ILE A 225 -78.76 -63.77 20.07
CA ILE A 225 -80.11 -63.47 19.58
C ILE A 225 -80.67 -64.65 18.76
N GLN A 226 -79.86 -65.21 17.87
CA GLN A 226 -80.23 -66.39 17.07
C GLN A 226 -80.52 -67.61 17.94
N SER A 227 -79.78 -67.84 19.02
CA SER A 227 -80.03 -68.97 19.92
C SER A 227 -81.32 -68.78 20.73
N TYR A 228 -81.61 -67.57 21.19
CA TYR A 228 -82.89 -67.23 21.82
C TYR A 228 -84.07 -67.42 20.87
N TRP A 229 -83.96 -66.96 19.61
CA TRP A 229 -85.01 -67.14 18.61
C TRP A 229 -85.22 -68.62 18.26
N ARG A 230 -84.15 -69.40 18.06
CA ARG A 230 -84.24 -70.86 17.83
C ARG A 230 -84.93 -71.58 19.00
N ARG A 231 -84.60 -71.21 20.24
CA ARG A 231 -85.26 -71.72 21.44
C ARG A 231 -86.74 -71.32 21.47
N HIS A 232 -87.07 -70.06 21.17
CA HIS A 232 -88.44 -69.57 21.17
C HIS A 232 -89.31 -70.28 20.13
N LYS A 233 -88.80 -70.48 18.91
CA LYS A 233 -89.46 -71.26 17.86
C LYS A 233 -89.77 -72.69 18.32
N ALA A 234 -88.77 -73.40 18.87
CA ALA A 234 -88.98 -74.74 19.40
C ALA A 234 -90.01 -74.78 20.54
N LEU A 235 -90.07 -73.72 21.35
CA LEU A 235 -91.04 -73.59 22.45
C LEU A 235 -92.46 -73.34 21.92
N ILE A 236 -92.63 -72.48 20.91
CA ILE A 236 -93.92 -72.29 20.22
C ILE A 236 -94.37 -73.60 19.57
N ASP A 237 -93.47 -74.29 18.84
CA ASP A 237 -93.77 -75.57 18.19
C ASP A 237 -94.23 -76.61 19.24
N TYR A 238 -93.58 -76.68 20.41
CA TYR A 238 -93.99 -77.52 21.53
C TYR A 238 -95.33 -77.11 22.15
N GLN A 239 -95.58 -75.81 22.34
CA GLN A 239 -96.86 -75.30 22.86
C GLN A 239 -98.01 -75.59 21.89
N ASN A 240 -97.79 -75.43 20.58
CA ASN A 240 -98.76 -75.76 19.56
C ASN A 240 -99.03 -77.27 19.54
N LEU A 241 -98.00 -78.11 19.66
CA LEU A 241 -98.16 -79.55 19.79
C LEU A 241 -98.94 -79.94 21.06
N LYS A 242 -98.70 -79.25 22.19
CA LYS A 242 -99.43 -79.45 23.44
C LYS A 242 -100.88 -78.98 23.36
N LYS A 243 -101.14 -77.83 22.72
CA LYS A 243 -102.51 -77.35 22.48
C LYS A 243 -103.26 -78.32 21.56
N ALA A 244 -102.62 -78.78 20.48
CA ALA A 244 -103.17 -79.79 19.59
C ALA A 244 -103.48 -81.10 20.35
N SER A 245 -102.61 -81.56 21.25
CA SER A 245 -102.87 -82.76 22.04
C SER A 245 -104.00 -82.58 23.06
N VAL A 246 -104.14 -81.41 23.68
CA VAL A 246 -105.27 -81.09 24.58
C VAL A 246 -106.58 -80.99 23.80
N ILE A 247 -106.59 -80.37 22.61
CA ILE A 247 -107.77 -80.31 21.74
C ILE A 247 -108.17 -81.71 21.27
N SER A 248 -107.21 -82.55 20.84
CA SER A 248 -107.51 -83.95 20.52
C SER A 248 -108.08 -84.70 21.73
N ARG A 249 -107.59 -84.42 22.96
CA ARG A 249 -108.11 -85.02 24.19
C ARG A 249 -109.52 -84.52 24.56
N SER A 250 -109.83 -83.24 24.34
CA SER A 250 -111.17 -82.69 24.59
C SER A 250 -112.20 -83.12 23.54
N VAL A 251 -111.79 -83.23 22.27
CA VAL A 251 -112.64 -83.77 21.20
C VAL A 251 -113.00 -85.23 21.48
N ASN A 252 -112.05 -86.02 21.96
CA ASN A 252 -112.34 -87.40 22.38
C ASN A 252 -113.31 -87.42 23.59
N HIS A 253 -113.18 -86.48 24.53
CA HIS A 253 -114.11 -86.41 25.68
C HIS A 253 -115.53 -85.93 25.31
N SER A 254 -115.67 -85.01 24.35
CA SER A 254 -116.98 -84.62 23.80
C SER A 254 -117.60 -85.71 22.92
N SER A 255 -116.78 -86.58 22.33
CA SER A 255 -117.26 -87.77 21.61
C SER A 255 -117.80 -88.80 22.60
N ASP A 256 -117.13 -88.98 23.75
CA ASP A 256 -117.62 -89.86 24.84
C ASP A 256 -118.94 -89.35 25.47
N GLU A 257 -119.13 -88.02 25.61
CA GLU A 257 -120.39 -87.43 26.11
C GLU A 257 -121.54 -87.46 25.08
N HIS A 258 -121.23 -87.43 23.78
CA HIS A 258 -122.23 -87.60 22.71
C HIS A 258 -122.59 -89.08 22.45
N GLU A 259 -121.67 -90.03 22.67
CA GLU A 259 -121.98 -91.47 22.60
C GLU A 259 -122.88 -91.94 23.75
N GLN A 260 -122.86 -91.28 24.92
CA GLN A 260 -123.79 -91.60 26.02
C GLN A 260 -125.21 -91.02 25.86
N LYS A 261 -125.43 -90.04 24.97
CA LYS A 261 -126.75 -89.42 24.74
C LYS A 261 -127.47 -89.88 23.46
N ILE A 262 -126.86 -90.75 22.65
CA ILE A 262 -127.42 -91.25 21.38
C ILE A 262 -127.94 -92.71 21.49
N ALA A 263 -127.92 -93.33 22.68
CA ALA A 263 -128.38 -94.72 22.88
C ALA A 263 -129.86 -94.89 23.34
N GLU A 264 -130.64 -93.81 23.56
CA GLU A 264 -132.06 -93.90 23.96
C GLU A 264 -133.02 -93.22 22.95
N ILE A 265 -133.59 -94.06 22.07
CA ILE A 265 -134.99 -94.08 21.58
C ILE A 265 -135.46 -93.07 20.50
N SER A 266 -135.64 -93.67 19.31
CA SER A 266 -136.71 -93.59 18.28
C SER A 266 -137.02 -92.35 17.42
N PRO A 267 -137.54 -92.59 16.19
CA PRO A 267 -137.65 -91.62 15.10
C PRO A 267 -139.08 -91.10 14.89
N GLU A 268 -139.23 -89.97 14.18
CA GLU A 268 -140.11 -89.83 12.99
C GLU A 268 -140.14 -88.39 12.44
N ASN A 269 -140.11 -88.33 11.10
CA ASN A 269 -140.86 -87.46 10.19
C ASN A 269 -140.48 -85.99 9.86
N GLU A 270 -140.36 -85.83 8.53
CA GLU A 270 -140.87 -84.78 7.64
C GLU A 270 -140.05 -83.50 7.32
N SER A 271 -139.82 -83.38 6.01
CA SER A 271 -139.46 -82.23 5.15
C SER A 271 -140.34 -80.97 5.39
N PRO A 272 -140.20 -79.80 4.68
CA PRO A 272 -139.33 -79.46 3.53
C PRO A 272 -138.76 -78.00 3.48
N SER A 273 -137.86 -77.77 2.51
CA SER A 273 -137.68 -76.59 1.61
C SER A 273 -137.61 -75.11 2.08
N VAL A 274 -136.63 -74.40 1.46
CA VAL A 274 -136.62 -73.02 0.87
C VAL A 274 -135.57 -72.01 1.41
N GLU A 275 -134.68 -71.65 0.48
CA GLU A 275 -133.96 -70.39 0.18
C GLU A 275 -133.56 -69.30 1.23
N LYS A 276 -132.39 -68.71 0.90
CA LYS A 276 -132.08 -67.26 0.82
C LYS A 276 -131.62 -66.50 2.09
N SER A 277 -130.36 -66.04 2.07
CA SER A 277 -129.99 -64.62 1.79
C SER A 277 -128.74 -64.14 2.53
N SER A 278 -127.91 -63.44 1.78
CA SER A 278 -126.92 -62.44 2.18
C SER A 278 -127.54 -61.20 2.85
N ASN A 279 -126.92 -60.65 3.90
CA ASN A 279 -126.34 -59.29 3.99
C ASN A 279 -126.21 -58.76 5.44
N LEU A 280 -125.00 -58.28 5.73
CA LEU A 280 -124.62 -56.99 6.35
C LEU A 280 -125.64 -56.25 7.25
N LEU A 281 -125.29 -55.98 8.52
CA LEU A 281 -124.77 -54.68 9.02
C LEU A 281 -124.63 -54.67 10.57
N HIS A 282 -123.58 -53.95 11.00
CA HIS A 282 -123.34 -53.23 12.26
C HIS A 282 -124.10 -53.59 13.55
N GLU A 283 -123.34 -53.78 14.64
CA GLU A 283 -123.29 -52.74 15.69
C GLU A 283 -122.04 -52.88 16.58
N GLU A 284 -121.47 -51.72 16.92
CA GLU A 284 -120.34 -51.53 17.82
C GLU A 284 -120.71 -51.82 19.27
N SER A 285 -119.73 -52.23 20.07
CA SER A 285 -119.63 -51.80 21.47
C SER A 285 -118.18 -51.82 21.92
N SER A 286 -117.67 -50.61 22.10
CA SER A 286 -116.47 -50.23 22.80
C SER A 286 -116.42 -50.78 24.23
N SER A 287 -115.27 -51.31 24.63
CA SER A 287 -114.75 -51.11 25.99
C SER A 287 -113.22 -51.08 25.95
N SER A 288 -112.72 -49.86 25.83
CA SER A 288 -111.36 -49.43 26.12
C SER A 288 -110.91 -49.84 27.52
N PHE A 289 -109.76 -50.50 27.62
CA PHE A 289 -108.87 -50.40 28.77
C PHE A 289 -107.44 -50.23 28.24
N GLN A 290 -106.85 -49.08 28.57
CA GLN A 290 -105.45 -48.73 28.34
C GLN A 290 -104.55 -49.60 29.21
N ASP A 291 -103.46 -50.09 28.61
CA ASP A 291 -102.16 -50.21 29.28
C ASP A 291 -101.07 -49.93 28.23
N ASN A 292 -100.75 -48.64 28.13
CA ASN A 292 -99.54 -48.12 27.52
C ASN A 292 -98.49 -48.02 28.63
N GLU A 293 -97.63 -49.02 28.79
CA GLU A 293 -96.37 -48.86 29.55
C GLU A 293 -95.40 -49.99 29.18
N SER A 294 -94.71 -49.85 28.04
CA SER A 294 -93.48 -50.61 27.69
C SER A 294 -92.74 -50.12 26.43
N ILE A 295 -93.19 -49.04 25.76
CA ILE A 295 -92.55 -48.54 24.52
C ILE A 295 -91.80 -47.22 24.76
N GLU A 296 -91.26 -47.02 25.97
CA GLU A 296 -90.47 -45.82 26.33
C GLU A 296 -89.03 -46.16 26.78
N ALA A 297 -88.54 -47.36 26.49
CA ALA A 297 -87.16 -47.80 26.81
C ALA A 297 -86.24 -47.99 25.58
N ILE A 298 -86.68 -47.63 24.36
CA ILE A 298 -85.89 -47.78 23.11
C ILE A 298 -85.78 -46.43 22.36
N ARG A 299 -85.75 -45.31 23.08
CA ARG A 299 -85.50 -43.98 22.50
C ARG A 299 -84.48 -43.16 23.32
N ILE A 300 -83.43 -43.81 23.79
CA ILE A 300 -82.21 -43.15 24.27
C ILE A 300 -81.02 -43.87 23.65
N PHE A 301 -80.62 -43.47 22.44
CA PHE A 301 -79.25 -43.50 21.90
C PHE A 301 -79.22 -43.22 20.38
N SER A 302 -79.77 -42.08 19.96
CA SER A 302 -79.43 -41.51 18.65
C SER A 302 -80.04 -40.13 18.49
N ASN A 303 -79.25 -39.10 18.79
CA ASN A 303 -79.12 -37.92 17.94
C ASN A 303 -77.75 -37.26 18.19
N PRO A 304 -76.95 -37.03 17.14
CA PRO A 304 -75.79 -36.15 17.18
C PRO A 304 -76.20 -34.74 16.71
N LEU A 305 -75.91 -33.70 17.48
CA LEU A 305 -75.85 -32.29 17.07
C LEU A 305 -74.88 -31.60 18.06
N ARG A 306 -73.78 -30.96 17.63
CA ARG A 306 -73.70 -29.54 17.22
C ARG A 306 -74.45 -28.63 18.22
N ASP A 307 -73.90 -27.62 18.88
CA ASP A 307 -72.66 -26.84 18.76
C ASP A 307 -72.37 -26.22 20.15
N THR A 308 -71.12 -25.93 20.49
CA THR A 308 -70.76 -24.77 21.33
C THR A 308 -69.38 -24.26 20.93
N GLU A 309 -69.39 -23.14 20.23
CA GLU A 309 -68.31 -22.17 20.17
C GLU A 309 -67.98 -21.67 21.58
N SER A 310 -66.68 -21.56 21.90
CA SER A 310 -66.06 -20.49 22.69
C SER A 310 -64.75 -21.01 23.30
N ASN A 311 -63.63 -20.73 22.64
CA ASN A 311 -62.40 -20.28 23.30
C ASN A 311 -61.42 -19.81 22.22
N GLU A 312 -61.52 -18.51 21.96
CA GLU A 312 -60.47 -17.70 21.38
C GLU A 312 -59.25 -17.71 22.32
N ALA A 313 -58.10 -18.12 21.80
CA ALA A 313 -56.80 -17.71 22.30
C ALA A 313 -55.95 -17.35 21.09
N SER A 314 -55.71 -16.05 21.00
CA SER A 314 -54.87 -15.29 20.08
C SER A 314 -53.39 -15.72 20.08
N MET A 315 -52.76 -15.60 18.90
CA MET A 315 -51.43 -15.00 18.60
C MET A 315 -50.21 -15.46 19.42
N ASP A 316 -49.06 -15.85 18.86
CA ASP A 316 -48.32 -15.20 17.77
C ASP A 316 -47.43 -16.19 17.00
N ILE A 317 -47.45 -16.11 15.68
CA ILE A 317 -46.39 -16.59 14.78
C ILE A 317 -45.95 -15.37 13.98
N SER A 318 -44.84 -14.75 14.37
CA SER A 318 -44.13 -13.78 13.54
C SER A 318 -42.89 -14.43 12.94
N SER A 319 -42.87 -14.49 11.61
CA SER A 319 -41.64 -14.62 10.83
C SER A 319 -41.37 -13.27 10.16
N PRO A 320 -40.10 -12.86 9.97
CA PRO A 320 -39.74 -11.50 9.68
C PRO A 320 -39.65 -11.26 8.16
N LEU A 321 -40.31 -10.21 7.66
CA LEU A 321 -40.03 -9.64 6.35
C LEU A 321 -39.87 -8.12 6.46
N ARG A 322 -38.71 -7.68 6.00
CA ARG A 322 -38.42 -6.40 5.31
C ARG A 322 -38.72 -5.12 6.07
N ASP A 323 -37.65 -4.52 6.58
CA ASP A 323 -37.33 -3.12 6.33
C ASP A 323 -35.85 -3.05 5.95
N THR A 324 -35.63 -2.76 4.67
CA THR A 324 -34.38 -2.27 4.10
C THR A 324 -34.57 -0.79 3.90
N GLU A 325 -34.00 0.05 4.74
CA GLU A 325 -33.66 1.43 4.42
C GLU A 325 -32.85 2.05 5.57
N SER A 326 -31.85 2.85 5.19
CA SER A 326 -30.84 3.57 5.99
C SER A 326 -29.57 2.81 6.39
N ASN A 327 -28.45 3.32 5.85
CA ASN A 327 -27.04 3.11 6.20
C ASN A 327 -26.18 2.29 5.22
N GLU A 328 -26.02 2.81 4.00
CA GLU A 328 -24.76 2.68 3.25
C GLU A 328 -24.31 4.08 2.78
N ALA A 329 -23.45 4.71 3.57
CA ALA A 329 -22.51 5.71 3.07
C ALA A 329 -21.10 5.20 3.41
N ILE A 330 -20.16 5.46 2.49
CA ILE A 330 -18.71 5.19 2.52
C ILE A 330 -18.26 4.00 1.66
N ARG A 331 -18.20 4.27 0.35
CA ARG A 331 -17.22 3.84 -0.68
C ARG A 331 -17.54 4.70 -1.92
N ASP A 332 -16.64 5.31 -2.69
CA ASP A 332 -15.22 5.16 -2.91
C ASP A 332 -14.64 6.52 -3.36
N LEU A 333 -13.43 6.85 -2.92
CA LEU A 333 -12.60 7.89 -3.55
C LEU A 333 -11.62 7.17 -4.47
N SER A 334 -11.82 7.25 -5.79
CA SER A 334 -10.73 7.13 -6.77
C SER A 334 -11.13 7.59 -8.17
N SER A 335 -10.23 8.37 -8.79
CA SER A 335 -10.08 8.75 -10.21
C SER A 335 -10.52 10.18 -10.63
N PRO A 336 -9.80 10.79 -11.60
CA PRO A 336 -9.41 12.21 -11.65
C PRO A 336 -10.30 13.09 -12.54
N PRO A 337 -10.23 14.44 -12.47
CA PRO A 337 -10.97 15.28 -13.39
C PRO A 337 -10.24 15.38 -14.73
N ARG A 338 -10.99 15.16 -15.81
CA ARG A 338 -10.61 15.53 -17.18
C ARG A 338 -11.18 16.90 -17.46
N ASP A 339 -10.32 17.81 -17.89
CA ASP A 339 -10.67 19.09 -18.48
C ASP A 339 -11.52 18.89 -19.74
N THR A 340 -12.65 19.59 -19.80
CA THR A 340 -13.24 20.03 -21.07
C THR A 340 -13.72 21.46 -20.88
N GLY A 341 -13.09 22.37 -21.61
CA GLY A 341 -13.51 23.75 -21.70
C GLY A 341 -14.76 23.89 -22.56
N SER A 342 -15.62 24.82 -22.16
CA SER A 342 -16.58 25.46 -23.06
C SER A 342 -16.80 26.89 -22.55
N ASN A 343 -16.18 27.82 -23.27
CA ASN A 343 -16.48 29.25 -23.27
C ASN A 343 -17.85 29.49 -23.94
N GLU A 344 -18.33 30.73 -23.78
CA GLU A 344 -19.43 31.42 -24.50
C GLU A 344 -20.85 31.09 -23.98
N ALA A 345 -21.77 32.03 -23.75
CA ALA A 345 -21.88 33.41 -24.20
C ALA A 345 -22.68 34.26 -23.19
N ILE A 346 -22.24 35.51 -23.04
CA ILE A 346 -23.02 36.62 -22.52
C ILE A 346 -24.00 37.03 -23.62
N ARG A 347 -25.30 37.14 -23.32
CA ARG A 347 -26.20 37.97 -24.12
C ARG A 347 -27.35 38.54 -23.29
N ASP A 348 -27.42 39.86 -23.37
CA ASP A 348 -28.40 40.77 -22.80
C ASP A 348 -29.85 40.38 -23.05
N LEU A 349 -30.75 40.76 -22.13
CA LEU A 349 -32.03 41.41 -22.47
C LEU A 349 -32.59 42.16 -21.24
N SER A 350 -32.62 43.48 -21.32
CA SER A 350 -33.48 44.38 -20.53
C SER A 350 -34.74 44.66 -21.37
N SER A 351 -35.96 44.42 -20.87
CA SER A 351 -36.87 45.39 -20.21
C SER A 351 -38.34 45.01 -20.57
N PRO A 352 -39.41 45.69 -20.07
CA PRO A 352 -40.06 45.49 -18.76
C PRO A 352 -41.60 45.28 -18.89
N LEU A 353 -42.31 45.29 -17.74
CA LEU A 353 -43.76 45.58 -17.49
C LEU A 353 -44.56 44.42 -16.88
N ARG A 354 -45.03 44.55 -15.63
CA ARG A 354 -46.34 45.12 -15.26
C ARG A 354 -46.60 44.97 -13.76
N ASP A 355 -47.14 46.03 -13.19
CA ASP A 355 -47.60 46.17 -11.81
C ASP A 355 -48.82 45.32 -11.49
N THR A 356 -48.89 44.81 -10.26
CA THR A 356 -50.14 44.70 -9.49
C THR A 356 -49.81 44.86 -8.00
N GLU A 357 -50.43 45.88 -7.41
CA GLU A 357 -50.37 46.26 -6.00
C GLU A 357 -51.05 45.23 -5.09
N SER A 358 -50.51 44.99 -3.89
CA SER A 358 -51.26 45.10 -2.63
C SER A 358 -50.35 44.89 -1.41
N ASN A 359 -50.37 45.89 -0.53
CA ASN A 359 -49.77 46.04 0.79
C ASN A 359 -49.70 44.79 1.69
N GLU A 360 -48.55 44.56 2.33
CA GLU A 360 -48.44 44.25 3.77
C GLU A 360 -46.98 44.31 4.26
N ALA A 361 -46.80 44.69 5.53
CA ALA A 361 -45.61 44.49 6.37
C ALA A 361 -44.34 45.32 6.09
N THR A 362 -44.32 46.52 6.66
CA THR A 362 -43.11 47.16 7.22
C THR A 362 -42.52 46.27 8.33
N SER A 363 -41.76 45.25 7.94
CA SER A 363 -40.91 44.41 8.80
C SER A 363 -39.77 43.75 7.98
N ASP A 364 -39.99 43.54 6.68
CA ASP A 364 -39.06 42.79 5.81
C ASP A 364 -37.95 43.62 5.13
N LEU A 365 -37.94 44.95 5.29
CA LEU A 365 -36.88 45.78 4.72
C LEU A 365 -35.52 45.58 5.43
N SER A 366 -35.54 45.18 6.70
CA SER A 366 -34.33 44.97 7.51
C SER A 366 -33.65 43.61 7.28
N SER A 367 -34.39 42.61 6.78
CA SER A 367 -33.86 41.29 6.39
C SER A 367 -33.33 41.32 4.96
N SER A 368 -34.03 41.99 4.04
CA SER A 368 -33.58 42.17 2.65
C SER A 368 -32.27 42.97 2.56
N LEU A 369 -32.11 44.03 3.35
CA LEU A 369 -30.87 44.82 3.39
C LEU A 369 -29.66 44.04 3.91
N ARG A 370 -29.85 43.14 4.90
CA ARG A 370 -28.76 42.27 5.39
C ARG A 370 -28.32 41.25 4.35
N ASP A 371 -29.26 40.77 3.55
CA ASP A 371 -28.94 39.78 2.52
C ASP A 371 -28.33 40.45 1.28
N THR A 372 -28.68 41.70 0.95
CA THR A 372 -27.96 42.49 -0.06
C THR A 372 -26.53 42.82 0.37
N GLU A 373 -26.31 43.19 1.64
CA GLU A 373 -24.96 43.45 2.18
C GLU A 373 -24.08 42.18 2.17
N LYS A 374 -24.65 41.02 2.51
CA LYS A 374 -23.93 39.73 2.40
C LYS A 374 -23.60 39.36 0.96
N ILE A 375 -24.52 39.59 0.03
CA ILE A 375 -24.28 39.33 -1.40
C ILE A 375 -23.17 40.25 -1.92
N GLU A 376 -23.17 41.52 -1.54
CA GLU A 376 -22.11 42.46 -1.91
C GLU A 376 -20.76 42.05 -1.31
N ALA A 377 -20.72 41.64 -0.04
CA ALA A 377 -19.53 41.13 0.63
C ALA A 377 -18.98 39.86 -0.04
N LEU A 378 -19.84 38.89 -0.36
CA LEU A 378 -19.47 37.67 -1.08
C LEU A 378 -19.01 37.98 -2.51
N SER A 379 -19.60 38.98 -3.17
CA SER A 379 -19.16 39.41 -4.50
C SER A 379 -17.76 40.04 -4.47
N ALA A 380 -17.46 40.81 -3.41
CA ALA A 380 -16.15 41.40 -3.19
C ALA A 380 -15.10 40.34 -2.88
N GLU A 381 -15.45 39.32 -2.09
CA GLU A 381 -14.59 38.18 -1.80
C GLU A 381 -14.31 37.35 -3.06
N ILE A 382 -15.32 37.06 -3.88
CA ILE A 382 -15.14 36.39 -5.18
C ILE A 382 -14.24 37.21 -6.11
N LYS A 383 -14.38 38.55 -6.10
CA LYS A 383 -13.51 39.44 -6.90
C LYS A 383 -12.07 39.38 -6.39
N ASN A 384 -11.86 39.35 -5.08
CA ASN A 384 -10.53 39.22 -4.48
C ASN A 384 -9.90 37.84 -4.77
N LEU A 385 -10.65 36.75 -4.61
CA LEU A 385 -10.22 35.40 -4.96
C LEU A 385 -9.87 35.26 -6.45
N LYS A 386 -10.60 35.94 -7.34
CA LYS A 386 -10.26 35.99 -8.78
C LYS A 386 -8.94 36.72 -9.05
N VAL A 387 -8.60 37.74 -8.27
CA VAL A 387 -7.31 38.45 -8.38
C VAL A 387 -6.19 37.55 -7.87
N MET A 388 -6.34 36.96 -6.69
CA MET A 388 -5.39 35.99 -6.11
C MET A 388 -5.12 34.82 -7.07
N LEU A 389 -6.17 34.27 -7.68
CA LEU A 389 -6.05 33.16 -8.64
C LEU A 389 -5.32 33.59 -9.93
N LYS A 390 -5.45 34.84 -10.37
CA LYS A 390 -4.67 35.37 -11.50
C LYS A 390 -3.20 35.53 -11.15
N GLU A 391 -2.90 36.01 -9.95
CA GLU A 391 -1.51 36.16 -9.47
C GLU A 391 -0.83 34.79 -9.29
N GLU A 392 -1.54 33.79 -8.77
CA GLU A 392 -1.02 32.42 -8.62
C GLU A 392 -0.78 31.74 -9.98
N LYS A 393 -1.65 31.98 -10.96
CA LYS A 393 -1.42 31.54 -12.36
C LYS A 393 -0.19 32.19 -12.97
N GLN A 394 -0.02 33.51 -12.80
CA GLN A 394 1.17 34.22 -13.29
C GLN A 394 2.46 33.69 -12.67
N LYS A 395 2.46 33.40 -11.35
CA LYS A 395 3.60 32.77 -10.68
C LYS A 395 3.90 31.38 -11.27
N THR A 396 2.86 30.59 -11.55
CA THR A 396 3.00 29.28 -12.17
C THR A 396 3.66 29.38 -13.55
N ASP A 397 3.20 30.30 -14.39
CA ASP A 397 3.76 30.56 -15.73
C ASP A 397 5.21 31.07 -15.67
N GLU A 398 5.58 31.81 -14.62
CA GLU A 398 6.96 32.24 -14.37
C GLU A 398 7.86 31.08 -13.94
N TYR A 399 7.37 30.19 -13.08
CA TYR A 399 8.12 28.99 -12.68
C TYR A 399 8.30 28.03 -13.86
N GLU A 400 7.28 27.86 -14.71
CA GLU A 400 7.37 27.04 -15.91
C GLU A 400 8.42 27.60 -16.88
N ARG A 401 8.46 28.91 -17.10
CA ARG A 401 9.50 29.56 -17.93
C ARG A 401 10.91 29.34 -17.37
N LYS A 402 11.10 29.52 -16.07
CA LYS A 402 12.40 29.26 -15.41
C LYS A 402 12.82 27.80 -15.51
N TYR A 403 11.86 26.88 -15.42
CA TYR A 403 12.13 25.45 -15.58
C TYR A 403 12.61 25.11 -16.99
N VAL A 404 11.94 25.63 -18.03
CA VAL A 404 12.35 25.42 -19.43
C VAL A 404 13.74 26.00 -19.71
N GLU A 405 14.07 27.17 -19.17
CA GLU A 405 15.40 27.78 -19.30
C GLU A 405 16.49 26.95 -18.59
N ALA A 406 16.21 26.46 -17.39
CA ALA A 406 17.10 25.56 -16.65
C ALA A 406 17.30 24.23 -17.40
N GLN A 407 16.25 23.69 -18.01
CA GLN A 407 16.34 22.50 -18.84
C GLN A 407 17.21 22.73 -20.09
N GLY A 408 17.03 23.86 -20.78
CA GLY A 408 17.84 24.23 -21.95
C GLY A 408 19.33 24.38 -21.63
N SER A 409 19.67 25.05 -20.52
CA SER A 409 21.06 25.19 -20.07
C SER A 409 21.68 23.83 -19.64
N SER A 410 20.90 22.95 -19.02
CA SER A 410 21.31 21.58 -18.69
C SER A 410 21.63 20.75 -19.93
N GLU A 411 20.80 20.84 -20.98
CA GLU A 411 21.03 20.17 -22.26
C GLU A 411 22.29 20.70 -22.97
N GLU A 412 22.55 22.00 -22.91
CA GLU A 412 23.77 22.59 -23.46
C GLU A 412 25.03 22.08 -22.72
N LEU A 413 24.97 21.98 -21.39
CA LEU A 413 26.03 21.39 -20.58
C LEU A 413 26.27 19.91 -20.94
N ARG A 414 25.22 19.12 -21.17
CA ARG A 414 25.34 17.72 -21.61
C ARG A 414 26.02 17.61 -22.98
N LYS A 415 25.69 18.50 -23.92
CA LYS A 415 26.36 18.53 -25.23
C LYS A 415 27.85 18.84 -25.09
N LYS A 416 28.21 19.85 -24.28
CA LYS A 416 29.60 20.18 -23.97
C LYS A 416 30.34 19.01 -23.34
N LEU A 417 29.71 18.30 -22.40
CA LEU A 417 30.27 17.10 -21.78
C LEU A 417 30.57 16.03 -22.82
N SER A 418 29.61 15.71 -23.69
CA SER A 418 29.79 14.72 -24.77
C SER A 418 30.91 15.10 -25.75
N GLU A 419 31.07 16.39 -26.07
CA GLU A 419 32.19 16.87 -26.88
C GLU A 419 33.53 16.68 -26.16
N THR A 420 33.59 16.96 -24.86
CA THR A 420 34.82 16.73 -24.08
C THR A 420 35.17 15.25 -23.96
N GLU A 421 34.19 14.37 -23.77
CA GLU A 421 34.39 12.92 -23.75
C GLU A 421 34.96 12.43 -25.08
N LYS A 422 34.41 12.89 -26.21
CA LYS A 422 34.96 12.57 -27.55
C LYS A 422 36.42 13.01 -27.70
N ARG A 423 36.78 14.19 -27.19
CA ARG A 423 38.18 14.66 -27.19
C ARG A 423 39.08 13.78 -26.34
N VAL A 424 38.60 13.33 -25.18
CA VAL A 424 39.35 12.40 -24.32
C VAL A 424 39.59 11.07 -25.04
N TYR A 425 38.58 10.50 -25.69
CA TYR A 425 38.75 9.28 -26.49
C TYR A 425 39.75 9.46 -27.64
N GLN A 426 39.73 10.60 -28.34
CA GLN A 426 40.71 10.90 -29.39
C GLN A 426 42.13 10.99 -28.84
N LEU A 427 42.33 11.63 -27.69
CA LEU A 427 43.64 11.71 -27.04
C LEU A 427 44.12 10.34 -26.56
N GLN A 428 43.22 9.51 -26.01
CA GLN A 428 43.54 8.15 -25.60
C GLN A 428 43.97 7.29 -26.80
N ASP A 429 43.27 7.39 -27.94
CA ASP A 429 43.65 6.65 -29.15
C ASP A 429 45.00 7.13 -29.70
N SER A 430 45.25 8.45 -29.69
CA SER A 430 46.55 9.01 -30.07
C SER A 430 47.69 8.51 -29.17
N LEU A 431 47.45 8.42 -27.85
CA LEU A 431 48.43 7.91 -26.91
C LEU A 431 48.70 6.43 -27.14
N ASN A 432 47.65 5.62 -27.34
CA ASN A 432 47.78 4.19 -27.62
C ASN A 432 48.55 3.92 -28.93
N ARG A 433 48.32 4.73 -29.97
CA ARG A 433 49.09 4.69 -31.22
C ARG A 433 50.56 5.02 -30.98
N MET A 434 50.84 6.05 -30.17
CA MET A 434 52.21 6.43 -29.81
C MET A 434 52.92 5.31 -29.02
N ILE A 435 52.24 4.69 -28.05
CA ILE A 435 52.75 3.56 -27.27
C ILE A 435 53.07 2.37 -28.18
N SER A 436 52.19 2.08 -29.13
CA SER A 436 52.40 0.99 -30.09
C SER A 436 53.58 1.29 -31.03
N SER A 437 53.71 2.54 -31.49
CA SER A 437 54.85 3.00 -32.28
C SER A 437 56.18 2.89 -31.51
N MET A 438 56.21 3.34 -30.26
CA MET A 438 57.40 3.22 -29.39
C MET A 438 57.73 1.76 -29.12
N SER A 439 56.72 0.92 -28.89
CA SER A 439 56.91 -0.52 -28.68
C SER A 439 57.50 -1.20 -29.92
N SER A 440 57.07 -0.80 -31.12
CA SER A 440 57.66 -1.26 -32.39
C SER A 440 59.12 -0.82 -32.53
N GLN A 441 59.43 0.45 -32.25
CA GLN A 441 60.81 0.96 -32.28
C GLN A 441 61.72 0.24 -31.28
N VAL A 442 61.23 -0.04 -30.07
CA VAL A 442 61.96 -0.81 -29.05
C VAL A 442 62.18 -2.26 -29.52
N ALA A 443 61.19 -2.88 -30.16
CA ALA A 443 61.34 -4.21 -30.74
C ALA A 443 62.39 -4.24 -31.86
N GLU A 444 62.39 -3.25 -32.76
CA GLU A 444 63.41 -3.09 -33.81
C GLU A 444 64.81 -2.93 -33.20
N LEU A 445 64.99 -2.03 -32.23
CA LEU A 445 66.28 -1.86 -31.54
C LEU A 445 66.75 -3.16 -30.87
N LYS A 446 65.84 -3.93 -30.27
CA LYS A 446 66.14 -5.23 -29.67
C LYS A 446 66.57 -6.27 -30.71
N THR A 447 65.96 -6.28 -31.89
CA THR A 447 66.37 -7.18 -32.98
C THR A 447 67.78 -6.85 -33.49
N ILE A 448 68.09 -5.56 -33.70
CA ILE A 448 69.42 -5.09 -34.13
C ILE A 448 70.49 -5.49 -33.11
N LEU A 449 70.22 -5.32 -31.82
CA LEU A 449 71.13 -5.70 -30.75
C LEU A 449 71.36 -7.23 -30.71
N SER A 450 70.31 -8.02 -30.93
CA SER A 450 70.39 -9.48 -30.98
C SER A 450 71.06 -10.05 -32.24
N THR A 451 71.08 -9.30 -33.34
CA THR A 451 71.86 -9.66 -34.54
C THR A 451 73.35 -9.35 -34.37
N SER A 452 73.71 -8.28 -33.66
CA SER A 452 75.11 -7.97 -33.32
C SER A 452 75.73 -8.97 -32.33
N SER A 453 74.95 -9.54 -31.40
CA SER A 453 75.47 -10.53 -30.44
C SER A 453 75.77 -11.90 -31.06
N ARG A 454 75.19 -12.25 -32.22
CA ARG A 454 75.48 -13.52 -32.92
C ARG A 454 76.80 -13.50 -33.70
N LEU A 455 77.39 -12.33 -33.95
CA LEU A 455 78.66 -12.18 -34.67
C LEU A 455 79.90 -12.17 -33.74
N SER A 456 79.72 -12.25 -32.41
CA SER A 456 80.79 -12.13 -31.42
C SER A 456 81.02 -13.41 -30.58
N SER A 457 80.78 -14.60 -31.13
CA SER A 457 80.96 -15.88 -30.42
C SER A 457 82.00 -16.79 -31.09
N THR A 458 83.26 -16.41 -30.98
CA THR A 458 84.41 -17.32 -31.06
C THR A 458 85.45 -16.85 -30.07
N PHE A 459 85.46 -17.39 -28.84
CA PHE A 459 86.67 -17.75 -28.09
C PHE A 459 86.27 -18.56 -26.83
N ARG A 460 87.00 -19.65 -26.59
CA ARG A 460 86.85 -20.63 -25.50
C ARG A 460 88.21 -20.70 -24.74
N PRO A 461 88.33 -21.36 -23.58
CA PRO A 461 88.19 -20.78 -22.23
C PRO A 461 89.44 -21.02 -21.33
N ILE A 462 89.56 -20.34 -20.17
CA ILE A 462 90.49 -20.76 -19.10
C ILE A 462 89.87 -20.63 -17.70
N ALA A 463 89.80 -21.81 -17.06
CA ALA A 463 89.97 -22.23 -15.65
C ALA A 463 89.44 -21.42 -14.43
N ARG A 464 88.82 -22.23 -13.56
CA ARG A 464 88.39 -22.03 -12.15
C ARG A 464 89.50 -21.55 -11.20
N VAL A 465 89.11 -20.83 -10.15
CA VAL A 465 89.49 -21.12 -8.74
C VAL A 465 88.31 -20.78 -7.81
N ASP A 466 87.97 -21.70 -6.92
CA ASP A 466 86.95 -21.63 -5.86
C ASP A 466 87.38 -20.73 -4.69
N VAL A 467 86.43 -20.25 -3.87
CA VAL A 467 86.43 -20.36 -2.39
C VAL A 467 85.15 -19.74 -1.82
N ALA A 468 84.63 -20.41 -0.80
CA ALA A 468 83.30 -20.36 -0.21
C ALA A 468 83.04 -19.23 0.80
N SER A 469 81.82 -19.28 1.38
CA SER A 469 81.36 -18.66 2.65
C SER A 469 80.77 -17.26 2.49
N SER A 470 79.64 -16.86 3.07
CA SER A 470 78.59 -17.46 3.92
C SER A 470 77.52 -16.38 4.17
N ASN A 471 76.32 -16.80 4.58
CA ASN A 471 75.31 -16.02 5.34
C ASN A 471 74.64 -14.84 4.59
N SER A 472 73.37 -14.48 4.81
CA SER A 472 72.18 -15.05 5.45
C SER A 472 71.12 -13.95 5.27
N ASP A 473 69.87 -14.34 5.08
CA ASP A 473 68.63 -13.69 5.53
C ASP A 473 68.46 -12.16 5.36
N SER A 474 67.41 -11.77 4.64
CA SER A 474 66.10 -11.52 5.27
C SER A 474 65.25 -10.59 4.41
N SER A 475 64.01 -11.05 4.16
CA SER A 475 62.75 -10.27 4.16
C SER A 475 62.62 -9.08 3.18
N SER A 476 61.49 -8.76 2.58
CA SER A 476 60.10 -9.20 2.67
C SER A 476 59.31 -8.26 1.76
N THR A 477 58.26 -8.79 1.13
CA THR A 477 57.09 -8.10 0.60
C THR A 477 57.28 -7.17 -0.60
N ASP A 478 57.30 -7.84 -1.75
CA ASP A 478 56.86 -7.34 -3.05
C ASP A 478 55.34 -7.07 -3.04
N SER A 479 54.94 -6.03 -3.76
CA SER A 479 53.59 -5.50 -3.85
C SER A 479 52.83 -6.15 -5.01
N ASP A 480 51.93 -7.08 -4.68
CA ASP A 480 50.98 -7.66 -5.63
C ASP A 480 49.79 -6.70 -5.88
N PHE A 481 49.75 -6.11 -7.08
CA PHE A 481 48.52 -5.56 -7.66
C PHE A 481 48.45 -5.95 -9.14
N THR A 482 48.03 -7.20 -9.39
CA THR A 482 47.74 -7.70 -10.74
C THR A 482 46.22 -7.76 -10.94
N PHE A 483 45.72 -6.98 -11.90
CA PHE A 483 44.35 -7.12 -12.42
C PHE A 483 44.30 -8.26 -13.46
N PRO A 484 43.37 -9.23 -13.36
CA PRO A 484 43.18 -10.22 -14.42
C PRO A 484 42.33 -9.67 -15.56
N ALA A 485 42.82 -9.81 -16.79
CA ALA A 485 42.08 -9.57 -18.02
C ALA A 485 41.08 -10.72 -18.32
N PRO A 486 39.93 -10.47 -18.98
CA PRO A 486 38.98 -11.51 -19.31
C PRO A 486 39.36 -12.24 -20.60
N VAL A 487 39.34 -13.58 -20.55
CA VAL A 487 39.54 -14.46 -21.71
C VAL A 487 38.18 -14.82 -22.32
N SER A 488 38.14 -14.74 -23.65
CA SER A 488 37.05 -15.07 -24.57
C SER A 488 37.05 -16.55 -25.01
N ASN A 489 35.85 -17.05 -25.34
CA ASN A 489 35.50 -18.18 -26.24
C ASN A 489 35.23 -19.59 -25.62
N PRO A 490 34.44 -20.48 -26.27
CA PRO A 490 32.97 -20.55 -26.15
C PRO A 490 32.39 -22.00 -26.02
N GLU A 491 31.05 -22.11 -25.92
CA GLU A 491 30.18 -23.28 -26.27
C GLU A 491 30.08 -24.51 -25.33
N PRO A 492 28.99 -25.34 -25.37
CA PRO A 492 27.58 -25.01 -25.65
C PRO A 492 26.51 -25.83 -24.84
N VAL A 493 25.29 -25.28 -24.80
CA VAL A 493 23.91 -25.83 -24.60
C VAL A 493 23.61 -27.06 -23.73
N SER A 494 22.60 -26.94 -22.85
CA SER A 494 21.29 -27.58 -23.08
C SER A 494 20.16 -27.00 -22.21
N SER A 495 19.08 -26.58 -22.90
CA SER A 495 17.63 -26.65 -22.58
C SER A 495 17.14 -26.51 -21.12
N ALA A 496 16.08 -25.80 -20.79
CA ALA A 496 15.10 -25.01 -21.52
C ALA A 496 14.21 -24.38 -20.43
N ASP A 497 13.81 -23.12 -20.59
CA ASP A 497 12.44 -22.71 -20.32
C ASP A 497 12.20 -21.37 -21.01
N SER A 498 11.52 -21.49 -22.15
CA SER A 498 11.08 -20.41 -23.01
C SER A 498 9.76 -19.87 -22.46
N ASN A 499 9.78 -18.67 -21.88
CA ASN A 499 8.76 -17.61 -22.05
C ASN A 499 8.81 -16.60 -20.90
N ALA A 500 9.57 -15.52 -21.08
CA ALA A 500 9.16 -14.18 -20.68
C ALA A 500 10.13 -13.16 -21.30
N PHE A 501 9.83 -12.76 -22.54
CA PHE A 501 10.43 -11.57 -23.13
C PHE A 501 10.05 -10.33 -22.29
N GLN A 502 11.09 -9.58 -21.92
CA GLN A 502 11.19 -8.13 -22.16
C GLN A 502 10.42 -7.19 -21.21
N LEU A 503 11.11 -6.67 -20.19
CA LEU A 503 11.55 -5.26 -20.17
C LEU A 503 12.52 -5.01 -19.01
N VAL A 504 13.78 -4.80 -19.36
CA VAL A 504 14.74 -4.07 -18.54
C VAL A 504 14.62 -2.61 -18.92
N VAL A 505 14.19 -1.76 -17.99
CA VAL A 505 14.77 -0.43 -17.81
C VAL A 505 14.92 -0.23 -16.31
N GLN A 506 16.16 -0.18 -15.88
CA GLN A 506 16.59 0.09 -14.53
C GLN A 506 17.21 1.48 -14.56
N ASP A 507 16.51 2.49 -14.05
CA ASP A 507 17.11 3.79 -13.77
C ASP A 507 17.18 4.00 -12.25
N ILE A 508 18.43 3.94 -11.77
CA ILE A 508 18.86 4.40 -10.47
C ILE A 508 19.51 5.75 -10.70
N THR A 509 18.84 6.83 -10.32
CA THR A 509 19.49 8.11 -9.99
C THR A 509 18.78 8.75 -8.81
N ALA A 510 19.40 8.60 -7.64
CA ALA A 510 19.19 9.48 -6.51
C ALA A 510 19.94 10.80 -6.77
N GLY A 511 19.28 11.92 -6.55
CA GLY A 511 19.86 13.26 -6.65
C GLY A 511 19.02 14.28 -5.90
N GLU A 512 19.49 14.60 -4.70
CA GLU A 512 19.54 15.94 -4.09
C GLU A 512 18.25 16.64 -3.61
N GLU A 513 18.26 16.87 -2.29
CA GLU A 513 17.35 17.69 -1.50
C GLU A 513 17.44 19.16 -1.93
N SER A 514 16.32 19.77 -2.30
CA SER A 514 16.16 21.23 -2.32
C SER A 514 15.86 21.70 -0.89
N GLY A 515 16.85 22.33 -0.26
CA GLY A 515 16.67 23.09 0.96
C GLY A 515 15.77 24.31 0.71
N SER A 516 14.71 24.42 1.47
CA SER A 516 13.89 25.63 1.60
C SER A 516 14.63 26.63 2.49
N GLU A 517 15.34 27.59 1.90
CA GLU A 517 15.70 28.83 2.59
C GLU A 517 14.44 29.69 2.71
N SER A 518 14.04 29.93 3.96
CA SER A 518 13.07 30.95 4.31
C SER A 518 13.84 32.18 4.77
N GLU A 519 13.73 33.24 3.99
CA GLU A 519 14.13 34.58 4.39
C GLU A 519 13.30 34.98 5.62
N LYS A 520 13.96 35.17 6.76
CA LYS A 520 13.46 36.00 7.84
C LYS A 520 14.44 37.13 8.07
N GLU A 521 14.11 38.25 7.46
CA GLU A 521 14.54 39.58 7.85
C GLU A 521 14.01 39.86 9.27
N GLY A 522 14.90 40.19 10.20
CA GLY A 522 14.57 40.34 11.61
C GLY A 522 15.75 40.92 12.38
N SER A 523 15.83 42.25 12.38
CA SER A 523 16.63 43.08 13.26
C SER A 523 16.54 42.66 14.73
N PHE A 524 17.69 42.48 15.39
CA PHE A 524 17.87 42.87 16.80
C PHE A 524 19.36 42.99 17.11
N ASP A 525 19.83 44.23 17.18
CA ASP A 525 21.02 44.62 17.92
C ASP A 525 20.79 44.34 19.42
N ASP A 526 21.76 43.76 20.10
CA ASP A 526 22.25 44.14 21.44
C ASP A 526 22.94 42.97 22.17
N PHE A 527 23.87 43.38 23.04
CA PHE A 527 24.64 42.65 24.05
C PHE A 527 26.12 42.36 23.75
N PHE A 528 26.92 43.41 24.02
CA PHE A 528 27.96 43.36 25.06
C PHE A 528 27.38 43.01 26.43
#